data_AF-A0A9D2IVJ4-F1
#
_entry.id   AF-A0A9D2IVJ4-F1
#
_cell.length_a   1.000
_cell.length_b   1.000
_cell.length_c   1.000
_cell.angle_alpha   90.00
_cell.angle_beta   90.00
_cell.angle_gamma   90.00
#
_symmetry.space_group_name_H-M   'P 1'
#
loop_
_entity.id
_entity.type
_entity.pdbx_description
1 polymer ?
#
loop_
_entity_poly.entity_id
_entity_poly.type
_entity_poly.pdbx_seq_one_letter_code
_entity_poly.pdbx_strand_id
1 'polypeptide(L)'
;MSVAIAFLFCLFLARFFYIQVIWEDDLNARALDQWTREIPISAGRGNIYDANGELLAGNVAAYSVYARANAVDDAEGSAQLLSAALGLSYEDTLEKLTDKSRS
;
A
#
# COMPACT_ATOMS: atom_id res chain seq x y z
N MET A 1 -31.74 16.41 -37.33
CA MET A 1 -30.49 15.72 -36.93
C MET A 1 -29.94 16.26 -35.61
N SER A 2 -29.76 17.58 -35.48
CA SER A 2 -29.27 18.27 -34.27
C SER A 2 -30.11 18.03 -33.00
N VAL A 3 -31.45 18.04 -33.09
CA VAL A 3 -32.33 17.79 -31.94
C VAL A 3 -32.20 16.37 -31.38
N ALA A 4 -32.07 15.38 -32.26
CA ALA A 4 -31.88 13.98 -31.85
C ALA A 4 -30.54 13.77 -31.15
N ILE A 5 -29.48 14.41 -31.66
CA ILE A 5 -28.14 14.38 -31.05
C ILE A 5 -28.17 15.05 -29.66
N ALA A 6 -28.82 16.21 -29.55
CA ALA A 6 -28.96 16.91 -28.27
C ALA A 6 -29.72 16.08 -27.23
N PHE A 7 -30.81 15.40 -27.64
CA PHE A 7 -31.56 14.51 -26.75
C PHE A 7 -30.69 13.34 -26.24
N LEU A 8 -29.90 12.74 -27.12
CA LEU A 8 -28.98 11.65 -26.79
C LEU A 8 -27.90 12.10 -25.80
N PHE A 9 -27.33 13.29 -26.01
CA PHE A 9 -26.39 13.90 -25.08
C PHE A 9 -27.02 14.20 -23.72
N CYS A 10 -28.26 14.72 -23.68
CA CYS A 10 -28.97 14.94 -22.42
C CYS A 10 -29.17 13.63 -21.64
N LEU A 11 -29.50 12.53 -22.33
CA LEU A 11 -29.63 11.22 -21.69
C LEU A 11 -28.29 10.75 -21.09
N PHE A 12 -27.19 10.89 -21.82
CA PHE A 12 -25.86 10.58 -21.29
C PHE A 12 -25.46 11.46 -20.11
N LEU A 13 -25.73 12.77 -20.17
CA LEU A 13 -25.46 13.69 -19.06
C LEU A 13 -26.28 13.34 -17.82
N ALA A 14 -27.55 12.98 -17.97
CA ALA A 14 -28.39 12.54 -16.87
C ALA A 14 -27.84 11.24 -16.24
N ARG A 15 -27.42 10.27 -17.06
CA ARG A 15 -26.81 9.03 -16.57
C ARG A 15 -25.46 9.28 -15.89
N PHE A 16 -24.64 10.17 -16.44
CA PHE A 16 -23.37 10.58 -15.86
C PHE A 16 -23.60 11.24 -14.50
N PHE A 17 -24.52 12.20 -14.41
CA PHE A 17 -24.89 12.86 -13.15
C PHE A 17 -25.41 11.86 -12.11
N TYR A 18 -26.23 10.88 -12.52
CA TYR A 18 -26.69 9.81 -11.64
C TYR A 18 -25.51 9.05 -11.01
N ILE A 19 -24.53 8.64 -11.81
CA ILE A 19 -23.36 7.90 -11.31
C ILE A 19 -22.51 8.78 -10.40
N GLN A 20 -22.28 10.05 -10.78
CA GLN A 20 -21.44 10.96 -10.02
C GLN A 20 -22.05 11.36 -8.67
N VAL A 21 -23.37 11.59 -8.59
CA VAL A 21 -24.02 12.15 -7.39
C VAL A 21 -24.65 11.07 -6.51
N ILE A 22 -25.34 10.09 -7.10
CA ILE A 22 -26.05 9.08 -6.30
C ILE A 22 -25.10 7.95 -5.89
N TRP A 23 -24.09 7.66 -6.70
CA TRP A 23 -23.14 6.58 -6.44
C TRP A 23 -21.82 7.08 -5.83
N GLU A 24 -21.75 8.37 -5.49
CA GLU A 24 -20.56 9.04 -4.92
C GLU A 24 -19.99 8.25 -3.74
N ASP A 25 -20.81 7.94 -2.75
CA ASP A 25 -20.35 7.35 -1.49
C ASP A 25 -19.66 5.98 -1.69
N ASP A 26 -20.24 5.11 -2.52
CA ASP A 26 -19.67 3.78 -2.82
C ASP A 26 -18.40 3.89 -3.67
N LEU A 27 -18.37 4.83 -4.63
CA LEU A 27 -17.18 5.08 -5.45
C LEU A 27 -16.04 5.66 -4.62
N ASN A 28 -16.33 6.62 -3.73
CA ASN A 28 -15.34 7.22 -2.83
C ASN A 28 -14.84 6.20 -1.80
N ALA A 29 -15.72 5.38 -1.22
CA ALA A 29 -15.31 4.32 -0.30
C ALA A 29 -14.35 3.32 -0.97
N ARG A 30 -14.64 2.91 -2.21
CA ARG A 30 -13.76 2.01 -2.98
C ARG A 30 -12.46 2.67 -3.38
N ALA A 31 -12.47 3.96 -3.74
CA ALA A 31 -11.27 4.71 -4.05
C ALA A 31 -10.36 4.83 -2.81
N LEU A 32 -10.97 5.11 -1.65
CA LEU A 32 -10.26 5.12 -0.37
C LEU A 32 -9.65 3.76 -0.07
N ASP A 33 -10.42 2.66 -0.15
CA ASP A 33 -9.90 1.30 0.08
C ASP A 33 -8.72 0.93 -0.84
N GLN A 34 -8.77 1.36 -2.11
CA GLN A 34 -7.65 1.17 -3.04
C GLN A 34 -6.40 2.00 -2.67
N TRP A 35 -6.58 3.19 -2.11
CA TRP A 35 -5.47 4.06 -1.72
C TRP A 35 -4.91 3.70 -0.35
N THR A 36 -5.77 3.36 0.61
CA THR A 36 -5.41 3.01 1.96
C THR A 36 -5.37 1.50 2.09
N ARG A 37 -4.18 0.93 1.95
CA ARG A 37 -3.97 -0.47 2.29
C ARG A 37 -3.60 -0.59 3.77
N GLU A 38 -4.41 -1.31 4.53
CA GLU A 38 -4.05 -1.64 5.90
C GLU A 38 -2.82 -2.55 5.93
N ILE A 39 -1.80 -2.13 6.68
CA ILE A 39 -0.65 -2.97 7.00
C ILE A 39 -0.93 -3.57 8.37
N PRO A 40 -1.24 -4.88 8.47
CA PRO A 40 -1.60 -5.47 9.75
C PRO A 40 -0.39 -5.44 10.69
N ILE A 41 -0.56 -4.79 11.85
CA ILE A 41 0.43 -4.79 12.91
C ILE A 41 0.13 -5.98 13.80
N SER A 42 1.02 -6.97 13.84
CA SER A 42 0.83 -8.14 14.70
C SER A 42 1.00 -7.76 16.17
N ALA A 43 0.04 -8.16 17.00
CA ALA A 43 0.15 -7.98 18.45
C ALA A 43 1.30 -8.84 19.02
N GLY A 44 1.98 -8.33 20.03
CA GLY A 44 3.02 -9.08 20.72
C GLY A 44 2.45 -10.32 21.43
N ARG A 45 3.21 -11.42 21.44
CA ARG A 45 2.83 -12.62 22.19
C ARG A 45 3.14 -12.42 23.67
N GLY A 46 2.44 -13.14 24.54
CA GLY A 46 2.79 -13.22 25.96
C GLY A 46 4.16 -13.86 26.17
N ASN A 47 4.83 -13.44 27.24
CA ASN A 47 6.08 -14.03 27.69
C ASN A 47 5.83 -15.43 28.28
N ILE A 48 6.72 -16.38 27.99
CA ILE A 48 6.73 -17.74 28.52
C ILE A 48 7.81 -17.82 29.60
N TYR A 49 7.41 -18.25 30.80
CA TYR A 49 8.28 -18.44 31.95
C TYR A 49 8.38 -19.91 32.33
N ASP A 50 9.51 -20.32 32.91
CA ASP A 50 9.67 -21.61 33.60
C ASP A 50 8.90 -21.62 34.94
N ALA A 51 8.76 -22.79 35.57
CA ALA A 51 8.14 -22.96 36.89
C ALA A 51 8.82 -22.13 37.99
N ASN A 52 10.10 -21.79 37.81
CA ASN A 52 10.88 -20.94 38.70
C ASN A 52 10.72 -19.43 38.41
N GLY A 53 9.95 -19.05 37.39
CA GLY A 53 9.73 -17.66 36.98
C GLY A 53 10.79 -17.10 36.01
N GLU A 54 11.68 -17.92 35.48
CA GLU A 54 12.72 -17.49 34.53
C GLU A 54 12.16 -17.38 33.10
N LEU A 55 12.49 -16.30 32.38
CA LEU A 55 11.98 -16.03 31.04
C LEU A 55 12.62 -16.97 30.01
N LEU A 56 11.82 -17.82 29.39
CA LEU A 56 12.27 -18.75 28.34
C LEU A 56 12.08 -18.18 26.94
N ALA A 57 10.98 -17.46 26.70
CA ALA A 57 10.70 -16.82 25.42
C ALA A 57 9.83 -15.58 25.64
N GLY A 58 10.28 -14.43 25.14
CA GLY A 58 9.55 -13.17 25.23
C GLY A 58 9.50 -12.44 23.89
N ASN A 59 8.80 -11.32 23.90
CA ASN A 59 8.73 -10.44 22.75
C ASN A 59 9.89 -9.44 22.75
N VAL A 60 10.49 -9.23 21.58
CA VAL A 60 11.44 -8.14 21.33
C VAL A 60 10.85 -7.17 20.31
N ALA A 61 11.10 -5.88 20.49
CA ALA A 61 10.71 -4.89 19.50
C ALA A 61 11.53 -5.12 18.22
N ALA A 62 10.84 -5.40 17.11
CA ALA A 62 11.44 -5.55 15.79
C ALA A 62 10.83 -4.51 14.84
N TYR A 63 11.68 -3.82 14.09
CA TYR A 63 11.27 -2.84 13.09
C TYR A 63 11.36 -3.47 11.70
N SER A 64 10.29 -3.36 10.91
CA SER A 64 10.25 -3.80 9.52
C SER A 64 10.17 -2.59 8.59
N VAL A 65 11.04 -2.53 7.58
CA VAL A 65 11.01 -1.51 6.52
C VAL A 65 10.45 -2.15 5.26
N TYR A 66 9.51 -1.46 4.60
CA TYR A 66 8.97 -1.88 3.30
C TYR A 66 9.12 -0.74 2.29
N ALA A 67 9.32 -1.09 1.02
CA ALA A 67 9.38 -0.15 -0.08
C ALA A 67 8.58 -0.72 -1.26
N ARG A 68 7.90 0.17 -2.00
CA ARG A 68 7.18 -0.18 -3.23
C ARG A 68 8.03 0.25 -4.42
N ALA A 69 8.54 -0.70 -5.20
CA ALA A 69 9.37 -0.43 -6.38
C ALA A 69 8.76 0.61 -7.35
N ASN A 70 7.43 0.59 -7.54
CA ASN A 70 6.74 1.55 -8.41
C ASN A 70 6.69 2.99 -7.88
N ALA A 71 6.96 3.21 -6.59
CA ALA A 71 6.93 4.53 -5.96
C ALA A 71 8.34 5.07 -5.64
N VAL A 72 9.39 4.38 -6.11
CA VAL A 72 10.78 4.80 -5.93
C VAL A 72 11.24 5.54 -7.19
N ASP A 73 11.54 6.83 -7.05
CA ASP A 73 12.01 7.67 -8.17
C ASP A 73 13.50 7.42 -8.48
N ASP A 74 14.34 7.36 -7.44
CA ASP A 74 15.78 7.10 -7.54
C ASP A 74 16.14 5.79 -6.82
N ALA A 75 16.13 4.69 -7.58
CA ALA A 75 16.42 3.35 -7.06
C ALA A 75 17.89 3.17 -6.66
N GLU A 76 18.82 3.83 -7.37
CA GLU A 76 20.26 3.70 -7.15
C GLU A 76 20.67 4.42 -5.86
N GLY A 77 20.24 5.68 -5.69
CA GLY A 77 20.49 6.44 -4.47
C GLY A 77 19.80 5.82 -3.25
N SER A 78 18.57 5.33 -3.42
CA SER A 78 17.84 4.62 -2.35
C SER A 78 18.53 3.32 -1.96
N ALA A 79 19.00 2.52 -2.92
CA ALA A 79 19.74 1.30 -2.65
C ALA A 79 21.05 1.58 -1.92
N GLN A 80 21.77 2.64 -2.29
CA GLN A 80 23.02 3.01 -1.62
C GLN A 80 22.78 3.44 -0.17
N LEU A 81 21.75 4.25 0.09
CA LEU A 81 21.41 4.71 1.44
C LEU A 81 20.91 3.57 2.32
N LEU A 82 20.02 2.71 1.79
CA LEU A 82 19.45 1.58 2.53
C LEU A 82 20.49 0.48 2.81
N SER A 83 21.35 0.17 1.84
CA SER A 83 22.42 -0.81 2.02
C SER A 83 23.41 -0.37 3.12
N ALA A 84 23.80 0.91 3.13
CA ALA A 84 24.67 1.46 4.16
C ALA A 84 24.01 1.52 5.55
N ALA A 85 22.73 1.91 5.63
CA ALA A 85 22.02 2.04 6.90
C ALA A 85 21.62 0.71 7.53
N LEU A 86 21.26 -0.29 6.71
CA LEU A 86 20.73 -1.59 7.16
C LEU A 86 21.77 -2.72 7.06
N GLY A 87 22.97 -2.46 6.52
CA GLY A 87 24.01 -3.46 6.33
C GLY A 87 23.67 -4.53 5.29
N LEU A 88 22.87 -4.16 4.27
CA LEU A 88 22.46 -5.04 3.18
C LEU A 88 23.44 -4.96 2.00
N SER A 89 23.45 -5.96 1.12
CA SER A 89 24.15 -5.89 -0.16
C SER A 89 23.46 -4.88 -1.08
N TYR A 90 24.26 -4.02 -1.72
CA TYR A 90 23.75 -3.02 -2.67
C TYR A 90 23.03 -3.67 -3.85
N GLU A 91 23.64 -4.71 -4.44
CA GLU A 91 23.12 -5.41 -5.63
C GLU A 91 21.74 -6.03 -5.37
N ASP A 92 21.59 -6.79 -4.28
CA ASP A 92 20.29 -7.41 -3.94
C ASP A 92 19.24 -6.35 -3.56
N THR A 93 19.65 -5.22 -3.00
CA THR A 93 18.73 -4.13 -2.63
C THR A 93 18.25 -3.41 -3.89
N LEU A 94 19.15 -3.13 -4.83
CA LEU A 94 18.81 -2.50 -6.10
C LEU A 94 17.89 -3.39 -6.94
N GLU A 95 18.14 -4.69 -6.99
CA GLU A 95 17.29 -5.66 -7.67
C GLU A 95 15.87 -5.63 -7.09
N LYS A 96 15.74 -5.65 -5.75
CA LYS A 96 14.43 -5.59 -5.07
C LYS A 96 13.70 -4.26 -5.26
N LEU A 97 14.42 -3.15 -5.36
CA LEU A 97 13.82 -1.83 -5.60
C LEU A 97 13.43 -1.62 -7.07
N THR A 98 14.00 -2.40 -7.99
CA THR A 98 13.73 -2.30 -9.43
C THR A 98 12.70 -3.34 -9.90
N ASP A 99 12.50 -4.43 -9.15
CA ASP A 99 11.51 -5.45 -9.48
C ASP A 99 10.07 -4.95 -9.30
N LYS A 100 9.46 -4.53 -10.41
CA LYS A 100 8.08 -4.04 -10.48
C LYS A 100 7.03 -5.15 -10.46
N SER A 101 7.42 -6.43 -10.56
CA SER A 101 6.49 -7.56 -10.55
C SER A 101 5.89 -7.82 -9.17
N ARG A 102 6.47 -7.26 -8.10
CA ARG A 102 6.08 -7.50 -6.70
C ARG A 102 5.42 -6.29 -6.02
N SER A 103 5.01 -5.30 -6.81
CA SER A 103 4.46 -4.03 -6.34
C SER A 103 2.94 -4.00 -6.22
#